data_AF-V6RY63-F1
#
_entry.id   AF-V6RY63-F1
#
_cell.length_a   1.000
_cell.length_b   1.000
_cell.length_c   1.000
_cell.angle_alpha   90.00
_cell.angle_beta   90.00
_cell.angle_gamma   90.00
#
_symmetry.space_group_name_H-M   'P 1'
#
loop_
_entity.id
_entity.type
_entity.pdbx_description
1 polymer ?
#
loop_
_entity_poly.entity_id
_entity_poly.type
_entity_poly.pdbx_seq_one_letter_code
_entity_poly.pdbx_strand_id
1 'polypeptide(L)' 'MNSFFKNWHFMRYFRLALALLLGYEAIRTREWFFMAFAAFFLVQAIFNFGCGPRGCAVPQKRNK' A
#
# COMPACT_ATOMS: atom_id res chain seq x y z
N MET A 1 -5.85 -26.91 -5.54
CA MET A 1 -4.73 -26.24 -4.85
C MET A 1 -5.15 -24.82 -4.53
N ASN A 2 -4.97 -24.44 -3.27
CA ASN A 2 -5.72 -23.44 -2.53
C ASN A 2 -5.55 -22.00 -3.05
N SER A 3 -6.63 -21.45 -3.62
CA SER A 3 -6.72 -20.10 -4.21
C SER A 3 -6.79 -18.95 -3.18
N PHE A 4 -6.48 -19.21 -1.90
CA PHE A 4 -6.60 -18.22 -0.83
C PHE A 4 -5.58 -17.07 -0.96
N PHE A 5 -4.43 -17.30 -1.62
CA PHE A 5 -3.48 -16.25 -1.99
C PHE A 5 -3.79 -15.57 -3.33
N LYS A 6 -4.79 -16.04 -4.10
CA LYS A 6 -5.04 -15.56 -5.47
C LYS A 6 -5.65 -14.15 -5.52
N ASN A 7 -6.26 -13.70 -4.41
CA ASN A 7 -6.90 -12.39 -4.29
C ASN A 7 -6.23 -11.45 -3.28
N TRP A 8 -5.15 -11.88 -2.62
CA TRP A 8 -4.36 -10.96 -1.81
C TRP A 8 -3.42 -10.22 -2.74
N HIS A 9 -3.80 -9.01 -3.14
CA HIS A 9 -3.02 -8.21 -4.08
C HIS A 9 -1.57 -8.06 -3.58
N PHE A 10 -0.60 -8.49 -4.38
CA PHE A 10 0.84 -8.33 -4.14
C PHE A 10 1.21 -6.94 -3.59
N MET A 11 0.54 -5.89 -4.08
CA MET A 11 0.70 -4.51 -3.63
C MET A 11 0.46 -4.29 -2.14
N ARG A 12 -0.42 -5.06 -1.49
CA ARG A 12 -0.65 -4.97 -0.05
C ARG A 12 0.56 -5.45 0.74
N TYR A 13 1.17 -6.56 0.34
CA TYR A 13 2.39 -7.07 0.96
C TYR A 13 3.57 -6.13 0.71
N PHE A 14 3.69 -5.60 -0.50
CA PHE A 14 4.72 -4.62 -0.83
C PHE A 14 4.63 -3.37 0.05
N ARG A 15 3.43 -2.80 0.23
CA ARG A 15 3.21 -1.65 1.13
C ARG A 15 3.53 -1.97 2.58
N LEU A 16 3.14 -3.17 3.07
CA LEU A 16 3.50 -3.62 4.42
C LEU A 16 5.01 -3.74 4.60
N ALA A 17 5.72 -4.32 3.63
CA ALA A 17 7.18 -4.45 3.68
C ALA A 17 7.85 -3.07 3.78
N LEU A 18 7.41 -2.10 2.96
CA LEU A 18 7.90 -0.72 3.04
C LEU A 18 7.61 -0.07 4.40
N ALA A 19 6.40 -0.26 4.94
CA ALA A 19 6.04 0.29 6.25
C ALA A 19 6.96 -0.23 7.37
N LEU A 20 7.28 -1.53 7.36
CA LEU A 20 8.17 -2.15 8.34
C LEU A 20 9.63 -1.68 8.18
N LEU A 21 10.13 -1.61 6.94
CA LEU A 21 11.49 -1.14 6.67
C LEU A 21 11.67 0.33 7.11
N LEU A 22 10.74 1.20 6.74
CA LEU A 22 10.77 2.61 7.13
C LEU A 22 10.57 2.78 8.64
N GLY A 23 9.73 1.96 9.27
CA GLY A 23 9.55 1.97 10.72
C GLY A 23 10.83 1.54 11.46
N TYR A 24 11.54 0.54 10.95
CA TYR A 24 12.82 0.11 11.49
C TYR A 24 13.89 1.22 11.37
N GLU A 25 13.98 1.86 10.20
CA GLU A 25 14.90 2.99 10.02
C GLU A 25 14.51 4.20 10.88
N ALA A 26 13.22 4.46 11.09
CA ALA A 26 12.75 5.52 12.00
C ALA A 26 13.22 5.28 13.44
N ILE A 27 13.22 4.03 13.90
CA ILE A 27 13.70 3.67 15.25
C ILE A 27 15.23 3.82 15.34
N ARG A 28 15.97 3.40 14.30
CA ARG A 28 17.44 3.47 14.27
C ARG A 28 17.98 4.88 14.17
N THR A 29 17.44 5.65 13.24
CA THR A 29 17.91 7.01 12.94
C THR A 29 17.27 8.06 13.85
N ARG A 30 16.13 7.73 14.49
CA ARG A 30 15.28 8.66 15.25
C ARG A 30 14.77 9.85 14.44
N GLU A 31 14.81 9.74 13.11
CA GLU A 31 14.30 10.77 12.21
C GLU A 31 12.77 10.63 12.07
N TRP A 32 12.05 11.71 12.40
CA TRP A 32 10.59 11.74 12.41
C TRP A 32 9.97 11.51 11.02
N PHE A 33 10.67 11.91 9.96
CA PHE A 33 10.20 11.77 8.58
C PHE A 33 9.96 10.30 8.22
N PHE A 34 10.86 9.38 8.57
CA PHE A 34 10.66 7.96 8.28
C PHE A 34 9.43 7.39 8.98
N MET A 35 9.14 7.85 10.20
CA MET A 35 7.93 7.46 10.92
C MET A 35 6.66 7.91 10.19
N ALA A 36 6.64 9.12 9.62
CA ALA A 36 5.50 9.61 8.84
C ALA A 36 5.24 8.74 7.60
N PHE A 37 6.28 8.39 6.83
CA PHE A 37 6.13 7.52 5.66
C PHE A 37 5.76 6.08 6.04
N ALA A 38 6.34 5.55 7.13
CA ALA A 38 5.98 4.24 7.65
C ALA A 38 4.48 4.18 8.01
N ALA A 39 3.97 5.18 8.74
CA ALA A 39 2.56 5.28 9.08
C ALA A 39 1.67 5.40 7.83
N PHE A 40 2.07 6.21 6.84
CA PHE A 40 1.36 6.36 5.57
C PHE A 40 1.21 5.02 4.82
N PHE A 41 2.29 4.25 4.67
CA PHE A 41 2.23 2.94 4.01
C PHE A 41 1.47 1.89 4.84
N LEU A 42 1.59 1.95 6.17
CA LEU A 42 0.86 1.05 7.08
C LEU A 42 -0.66 1.26 6.97
N VAL A 43 -1.12 2.51 6.99
CA VAL A 43 -2.54 2.86 6.81
C VAL A 43 -3.04 2.39 5.44
N GLN A 44 -2.30 2.65 4.37
CA GLN A 44 -2.67 2.16 3.04
C GLN A 44 -2.74 0.64 2.94
N ALA A 45 -1.86 -0.08 3.66
CA ALA A 45 -1.85 -1.53 3.66
C ALA A 45 -3.02 -2.14 4.47
N ILE A 46 -3.39 -1.52 5.59
CA ILE A 46 -4.49 -1.99 6.46
C ILE A 46 -5.82 -1.71 5.79
N PHE A 47 -6.06 -0.46 5.42
CA PHE A 47 -7.35 0.01 4.89
C PHE A 47 -7.48 -0.17 3.37
N ASN A 48 -6.41 -0.61 2.69
CA ASN A 48 -6.36 -0.73 1.23
C ASN A 48 -6.68 0.61 0.52
N PHE A 49 -6.38 1.74 1.16
CA PHE A 49 -6.57 3.06 0.57
C PHE A 49 -5.68 3.25 -0.67
N GLY A 50 -6.26 3.89 -1.70
CA GLY A 50 -5.63 4.14 -3.00
C GLY A 50 -6.38 3.49 -4.15
N CYS A 51 -6.08 3.90 -5.39
CA CYS A 51 -6.62 3.25 -6.56
C CYS A 51 -6.01 1.84 -6.67
N GLY A 52 -6.85 0.81 -6.64
CA GLY A 52 -6.42 -0.58 -6.82
C GLY A 52 -5.84 -0.83 -8.21
N PRO A 53 -5.44 -2.07 -8.55
CA PRO A 53 -4.87 -2.40 -9.86
C PRO A 53 -5.82 -2.17 -11.06
N ARG A 54 -7.10 -1.87 -10.83
CA ARG A 54 -8.04 -1.42 -11.88
C ARG A 54 -8.14 0.10 -12.01
N GLY A 55 -7.31 0.84 -11.25
CA GLY A 55 -7.27 2.30 -11.23
C GLY A 55 -8.55 2.93 -10.71
N CYS A 56 -8.51 4.24 -10.51
CA CYS A 56 -9.71 5.07 -10.48
C CYS A 56 -9.94 5.52 -11.92
N ALA A 57 -10.55 4.65 -12.74
CA ALA A 57 -10.84 4.99 -14.11
C ALA A 57 -11.88 6.11 -14.14
N VAL A 58 -11.54 7.26 -14.74
CA VAL A 58 -12.52 8.28 -15.08
C VAL A 58 -13.49 7.64 -16.09
N PRO A 59 -14.81 7.68 -15.87
CA PRO A 59 -15.75 7.05 -16.77
C PRO A 59 -15.56 7.61 -18.19
N GLN A 60 -15.13 6.77 -19.13
CA GLN A 60 -15.02 7.15 -20.53
C GLN A 60 -16.44 7.27 -21.08
N LYS A 61 -16.90 8.50 -21.37
CA LYS A 61 -18.10 8.70 -22.19
C LYS A 61 -17.81 8.11 -23.58
N ARG A 62 -18.35 6.92 -23.85
CA ARG A 62 -18.34 6.32 -25.18
C ARG A 62 -19.38 7.08 -26.02
N ASN A 63 -18.95 8.09 -26.76
CA ASN A 63 -19.79 8.65 -27.83
C ASN A 63 -19.93 7.59 -28.93
N LYS A 64 -21.18 7.28 -29.27
CA LYS A 64 -21.57 6.27 -30.26
C LYS A 64 -21.40 6.81 -31.66
#